data_AF-A0A3E1RES2-F1
#
_entry.id   AF-A0A3E1RES2-F1
#
_cell.length_a   1.000
_cell.length_b   1.000
_cell.length_c   1.000
_cell.angle_alpha   90.00
_cell.angle_beta   90.00
_cell.angle_gamma   90.00
#
_symmetry.space_group_name_H-M   'P 1'
#
loop_
_entity.id
_entity.type
_entity.pdbx_description
1 polymer ?
#
loop_
_entity_poly.entity_id
_entity_poly.type
_entity_poly.pdbx_seq_one_letter_code
_entity_poly.pdbx_strand_id
1 'polypeptide(L)'
;MSSSAHGTTPYYFVPGPSRHPAMAALGLFFVILGAGQWVNGAEWGKYSLLFGMAWWLFVLYQWFGDAISESVSGQYSRRIDISFRWSMSWFIFSEVMFFGAFFTALWWARAHSVPALGSLDNAILWPGFKAVWPSLAAGVTASPAGTVEAFTTMGPWPLPTINTALLLTSGVTLTIAHHALLVNNRSRTIGFMWATVLLGIVFLFVQGYEYHHAYSELNLKLTSGVYGSTFFMLTGFHGFHVLVGMLMLLFITLRLQKGHFSADNHFGFEGAAWYWHFVDVVWLGLYILVYWL
;
A
#
# COMPACT_ATOMS: atom_id res chain seq x y z
N MET A 1 -27.89 1.77 28.69
CA MET A 1 -28.48 0.82 27.73
C MET A 1 -29.69 1.50 27.12
N SER A 2 -29.60 1.96 25.88
CA SER A 2 -30.73 2.55 25.16
C SER A 2 -31.40 1.44 24.36
N SER A 3 -32.59 1.02 24.79
CA SER A 3 -33.46 0.11 24.04
C SER A 3 -33.99 0.86 22.82
N SER A 4 -33.31 0.74 21.68
CA SER A 4 -33.84 1.19 20.40
C SER A 4 -35.05 0.32 20.03
N ALA A 5 -36.22 0.96 19.92
CA ALA A 5 -37.42 0.35 19.35
C ALA A 5 -37.12 -0.20 17.95
N HIS A 6 -37.64 -1.39 17.63
CA HIS A 6 -37.55 -1.96 16.29
C HIS A 6 -38.19 -1.01 15.26
N GLY A 7 -37.39 -0.44 14.36
CA GLY A 7 -37.88 0.32 13.20
C GLY A 7 -37.25 1.70 12.97
N THR A 8 -36.46 2.23 13.90
CA THR A 8 -35.77 3.53 13.71
C THR A 8 -34.26 3.37 13.78
N THR A 9 -33.53 4.01 12.85
CA THR A 9 -32.07 4.05 12.87
C THR A 9 -31.60 4.63 14.21
N PRO A 10 -30.74 3.94 14.97
CA PRO A 10 -30.33 4.39 16.29
C PRO A 10 -29.53 5.70 16.20
N TYR A 11 -29.55 6.50 17.28
CA TYR A 11 -28.75 7.72 17.37
C TYR A 11 -27.27 7.46 17.07
N TYR A 12 -26.73 6.40 17.68
CA TYR A 12 -25.41 5.85 17.38
C TYR A 12 -25.50 4.33 17.59
N PHE A 13 -25.27 3.55 16.54
CA PHE A 13 -25.22 2.10 16.63
C PHE A 13 -23.94 1.66 17.34
N VAL A 14 -24.11 0.81 18.36
CA VAL A 14 -23.02 0.13 19.05
C VAL A 14 -23.21 -1.36 18.75
N PRO A 15 -22.26 -2.01 18.07
CA PRO A 15 -22.37 -3.42 17.76
C PRO A 15 -22.38 -4.27 19.04
N GLY A 16 -22.98 -5.45 18.95
CA GLY A 16 -22.93 -6.44 20.02
C GLY A 16 -21.52 -6.98 20.26
N PRO A 17 -21.32 -7.82 21.29
CA PRO A 17 -20.03 -8.46 21.55
C PRO A 17 -19.53 -9.22 20.31
N SER A 18 -18.28 -8.96 19.91
CA SER A 18 -17.64 -9.60 18.75
C SER A 18 -16.40 -10.38 19.15
N ARG A 19 -16.23 -11.57 18.56
CA ARG A 19 -15.04 -12.41 18.71
C ARG A 19 -13.88 -12.02 17.79
N HIS A 20 -14.14 -11.17 16.79
CA HIS A 20 -13.18 -10.86 15.74
C HIS A 20 -11.85 -10.29 16.27
N PRO A 21 -11.82 -9.36 17.25
CA PRO A 21 -10.55 -8.84 17.77
C PRO A 21 -9.66 -9.94 18.38
N ALA A 22 -10.24 -10.85 19.17
CA ALA A 22 -9.49 -11.94 19.80
C ALA A 22 -8.99 -12.96 18.76
N MET A 23 -9.83 -13.31 17.78
CA MET A 23 -9.42 -14.24 16.72
C MET A 23 -8.38 -13.63 15.79
N ALA A 24 -8.46 -12.33 15.50
CA ALA A 24 -7.46 -11.61 14.71
C ALA A 24 -6.12 -11.58 15.44
N ALA A 25 -6.12 -11.28 16.74
CA ALA A 25 -4.91 -11.31 17.57
C ALA A 25 -4.26 -12.69 17.59
N LEU A 26 -5.05 -13.78 17.67
CA LEU A 26 -4.55 -15.14 17.56
C LEU A 26 -3.89 -15.42 16.21
N GLY A 27 -4.52 -15.01 15.10
CA GLY A 27 -3.92 -15.15 13.77
C GLY A 27 -2.61 -14.39 13.64
N LEU A 28 -2.60 -13.12 14.07
CA LEU A 28 -1.41 -12.26 14.05
C LEU A 28 -0.27 -12.81 14.92
N PHE A 29 -0.56 -13.43 16.06
CA PHE A 29 0.44 -14.13 16.85
C PHE A 29 1.18 -15.19 16.03
N PHE A 30 0.45 -16.07 15.33
CA PHE A 30 1.08 -17.10 14.49
C PHE A 30 1.80 -16.54 13.26
N VAL A 31 1.33 -15.41 12.71
CA VAL A 31 2.03 -14.68 11.63
C VAL A 31 3.39 -14.19 12.12
N ILE A 32 3.44 -13.44 13.22
CA ILE A 32 4.70 -12.86 13.73
C ILE A 32 5.64 -13.95 14.24
N LEU A 33 5.12 -14.93 14.98
CA LEU A 33 5.91 -16.08 15.44
C LEU A 33 6.48 -16.86 14.24
N GLY A 34 5.64 -17.20 13.28
CA GLY A 34 6.03 -17.98 12.11
C GLY A 34 7.06 -17.27 11.24
N ALA A 35 6.82 -15.99 10.92
CA ALA A 35 7.76 -15.18 10.15
C ALA A 35 9.10 -15.02 10.87
N GLY A 36 9.08 -14.70 12.17
CA GLY A 36 10.30 -14.56 12.97
C GLY A 36 11.12 -15.84 13.01
N GLN A 37 10.48 -16.99 13.24
CA GLN A 37 11.15 -18.29 13.28
C GLN A 37 11.69 -18.70 11.91
N TRP A 38 10.92 -18.45 10.84
CA TRP A 38 11.35 -18.79 9.49
C TRP A 38 12.57 -17.97 9.04
N VAL A 39 12.58 -16.66 9.29
CA VAL A 39 13.73 -15.79 8.99
C VAL A 39 14.99 -16.22 9.76
N ASN A 40 14.82 -16.81 10.95
CA ASN A 40 15.92 -17.35 11.76
C ASN A 40 16.27 -18.82 11.44
N GLY A 41 15.78 -19.37 10.33
CA GLY A 41 16.15 -20.69 9.82
C GLY A 41 15.35 -21.87 10.40
N ALA A 42 14.33 -21.62 11.22
CA ALA A 42 13.47 -22.67 11.72
C ALA A 42 12.40 -23.05 10.68
N GLU A 43 12.58 -24.20 10.02
CA GLU A 43 11.73 -24.66 8.91
C GLU A 43 10.23 -24.80 9.27
N TRP A 44 9.90 -25.06 10.54
CA TRP A 44 8.50 -25.13 10.96
C TRP A 44 7.79 -23.77 10.92
N GLY A 45 8.56 -22.68 10.96
CA GLY A 45 8.06 -21.30 10.97
C GLY A 45 7.18 -20.99 9.76
N LYS A 46 7.51 -21.54 8.57
CA LYS A 46 6.71 -21.34 7.35
C LYS A 46 5.28 -21.89 7.45
N TYR A 47 5.10 -23.02 8.16
CA TYR A 47 3.77 -23.60 8.37
C TYR A 47 2.98 -22.80 9.40
N SER A 48 3.62 -22.33 10.47
CA SER A 48 3.01 -21.41 11.45
C SER A 48 2.56 -20.11 10.78
N LEU A 49 3.41 -19.53 9.92
CA LEU A 49 3.10 -18.32 9.16
C LEU A 49 1.90 -18.55 8.23
N LEU A 50 1.91 -19.62 7.44
CA LEU A 50 0.80 -19.95 6.53
C LEU A 50 -0.52 -20.14 7.29
N PHE A 51 -0.49 -20.86 8.41
CA PHE A 51 -1.66 -21.03 9.28
C PHE A 51 -2.16 -19.67 9.81
N GLY A 52 -1.26 -18.85 10.36
CA GLY A 52 -1.58 -17.52 10.88
C GLY A 52 -2.21 -16.62 9.81
N MET A 53 -1.65 -16.62 8.59
CA MET A 53 -2.17 -15.85 7.45
C MET A 53 -3.57 -16.33 7.04
N ALA A 54 -3.77 -17.65 6.89
CA ALA A 54 -5.08 -18.21 6.52
C ALA A 54 -6.14 -17.91 7.59
N TRP A 55 -5.79 -18.05 8.87
CA TRP A 55 -6.67 -17.73 9.98
C TRP A 55 -7.04 -16.24 10.01
N TRP A 56 -6.04 -15.37 9.90
CA TRP A 56 -6.25 -13.93 9.91
C TRP A 56 -7.12 -13.47 8.73
N LEU A 57 -6.87 -13.97 7.51
CA LEU A 57 -7.71 -13.68 6.34
C LEU A 57 -9.15 -14.18 6.50
N PHE A 58 -9.34 -15.36 7.12
CA PHE A 58 -10.67 -15.87 7.43
C PHE A 58 -11.42 -14.95 8.42
N VAL A 59 -10.74 -14.45 9.45
CA VAL A 59 -11.32 -13.49 10.41
C VAL A 59 -11.68 -12.19 9.71
N LEU A 60 -10.82 -11.65 8.85
CA LEU A 60 -11.12 -10.43 8.08
C LEU A 60 -12.33 -10.62 7.16
N TYR A 61 -12.44 -11.78 6.50
CA TYR A 61 -13.61 -12.11 5.67
C TYR A 61 -14.91 -12.08 6.49
N GLN A 62 -14.92 -12.69 7.68
CA GLN A 62 -16.07 -12.65 8.59
C GLN A 62 -16.37 -11.22 9.05
N TRP A 63 -15.34 -10.49 9.51
CA TRP A 63 -15.51 -9.15 10.08
C TRP A 63 -16.03 -8.16 9.04
N PHE A 64 -15.46 -8.14 7.83
CA PHE A 64 -15.97 -7.29 6.76
C PHE A 64 -17.38 -7.72 6.31
N GLY A 65 -17.69 -9.01 6.32
CA GLY A 65 -19.04 -9.52 6.06
C GLY A 65 -20.07 -8.96 7.03
N ASP A 66 -19.79 -9.04 8.32
CA ASP A 66 -20.65 -8.51 9.38
C ASP A 66 -20.81 -6.98 9.25
N ALA A 67 -19.72 -6.25 9.04
CA ALA A 67 -19.76 -4.80 8.85
C ALA A 67 -20.57 -4.37 7.61
N ILE A 68 -20.54 -5.17 6.54
CA ILE A 68 -21.38 -4.96 5.34
C ILE A 68 -22.84 -5.25 5.67
N SER A 69 -23.14 -6.33 6.39
CA SER A 69 -24.51 -6.69 6.79
C SER A 69 -25.14 -5.60 7.66
N GLU A 70 -24.40 -5.12 8.68
CA GLU A 70 -24.79 -4.00 9.54
C GLU A 70 -25.05 -2.74 8.71
N SER A 71 -24.15 -2.42 7.77
CA SER A 71 -24.31 -1.26 6.87
C SER A 71 -25.59 -1.34 6.03
N VAL A 72 -25.86 -2.49 5.41
CA VAL A 72 -27.00 -2.67 4.50
C VAL A 72 -28.33 -2.79 5.26
N SER A 73 -28.28 -3.22 6.52
CA SER A 73 -29.46 -3.29 7.41
C SER A 73 -30.01 -1.92 7.84
N GLY A 74 -29.34 -0.82 7.50
CA GLY A 74 -29.77 0.54 7.83
C GLY A 74 -29.49 0.98 9.27
N GLN A 75 -28.61 0.25 9.98
CA GLN A 75 -28.23 0.56 11.36
C GLN A 75 -27.29 1.77 11.49
N TYR A 76 -26.57 2.14 10.43
CA TYR A 76 -25.62 3.25 10.45
C TYR A 76 -26.29 4.60 10.29
N SER A 77 -26.27 5.40 11.35
CA SER A 77 -26.72 6.80 11.31
C SER A 77 -25.65 7.72 10.71
N ARG A 78 -26.02 8.97 10.44
CA ARG A 78 -25.07 10.01 9.98
C ARG A 78 -23.88 10.21 10.94
N ARG A 79 -24.05 9.95 12.24
CA ARG A 79 -22.95 10.06 13.20
C ARG A 79 -21.90 8.97 12.99
N ILE A 80 -22.32 7.76 12.65
CA ILE A 80 -21.41 6.67 12.31
C ILE A 80 -20.69 6.94 11.01
N ASP A 81 -21.41 7.44 10.01
CA ASP A 81 -20.79 7.87 8.74
C ASP A 81 -19.67 8.89 8.98
N ILE A 82 -19.91 9.90 9.82
CA ILE A 82 -18.89 10.88 10.22
C ILE A 82 -17.72 10.20 10.96
N SER A 83 -18.00 9.28 11.90
CA SER A 83 -16.95 8.53 12.62
C SER A 83 -16.08 7.72 11.67
N PHE A 84 -16.66 7.04 10.67
CA PHE A 84 -15.90 6.28 9.70
C PHE A 84 -15.05 7.17 8.79
N ARG A 85 -15.57 8.33 8.37
CA ARG A 85 -14.79 9.31 7.60
C ARG A 85 -13.56 9.79 8.37
N TRP A 86 -13.74 10.18 9.64
CA TRP A 86 -12.61 10.55 10.50
C TRP A 86 -11.63 9.41 10.70
N SER A 87 -12.12 8.19 10.92
CA SER A 87 -11.27 7.01 11.08
C SER A 87 -10.44 6.76 9.83
N MET A 88 -11.05 6.88 8.64
CA MET A 88 -10.35 6.71 7.37
C MET A 88 -9.32 7.83 7.13
N SER A 89 -9.64 9.07 7.48
CA SER A 89 -8.68 10.18 7.39
C SER A 89 -7.48 9.98 8.31
N TRP A 90 -7.69 9.54 9.55
CA TRP A 90 -6.60 9.25 10.48
C TRP A 90 -5.77 8.04 10.06
N PHE A 91 -6.40 7.01 9.49
CA PHE A 91 -5.70 5.88 8.91
C PHE A 91 -4.82 6.31 7.71
N ILE A 92 -5.35 7.08 6.77
CA ILE A 92 -4.54 7.60 5.65
C ILE A 92 -3.40 8.48 6.18
N PHE A 93 -3.67 9.32 7.18
CA PHE A 93 -2.63 10.15 7.79
C PHE A 93 -1.50 9.30 8.39
N SER A 94 -1.81 8.20 9.09
CA SER A 94 -0.77 7.30 9.60
C SER A 94 0.04 6.65 8.48
N GLU A 95 -0.59 6.28 7.37
CA GLU A 95 0.12 5.73 6.20
C GLU A 95 1.03 6.77 5.53
N VAL A 96 0.59 8.04 5.45
CA VAL A 96 1.44 9.14 4.97
C VAL A 96 2.67 9.33 5.87
N MET A 97 2.50 9.26 7.19
CA MET A 97 3.63 9.34 8.13
C MET A 97 4.57 8.13 8.00
N PHE A 98 4.03 6.93 7.78
CA PHE A 98 4.80 5.72 7.51
C PHE A 98 5.70 5.89 6.27
N PHE A 99 5.15 6.31 5.13
CA PHE A 99 5.96 6.62 3.94
C PHE A 99 6.91 7.80 4.18
N GLY A 100 6.48 8.80 4.95
CA GLY A 100 7.31 9.93 5.36
C GLY A 100 8.62 9.47 6.01
N ALA A 101 8.58 8.48 6.90
CA ALA A 101 9.77 7.91 7.52
C ALA A 101 10.74 7.29 6.49
N PHE A 102 10.23 6.55 5.50
CA PHE A 102 11.08 5.96 4.46
C PHE A 102 11.66 7.01 3.50
N PHE A 103 10.89 8.04 3.13
CA PHE A 103 11.40 9.16 2.33
C PHE A 103 12.47 9.95 3.09
N THR A 104 12.28 10.16 4.39
CA THR A 104 13.30 10.78 5.24
C THR A 104 14.56 9.90 5.32
N ALA A 105 14.43 8.58 5.42
CA ALA A 105 15.57 7.66 5.40
C ALA A 105 16.34 7.73 4.07
N LEU A 106 15.64 7.75 2.93
CA LEU A 106 16.25 7.94 1.61
C LEU A 106 17.00 9.27 1.51
N TRP A 107 16.34 10.36 1.90
CA TRP A 107 16.95 11.69 1.90
C TRP A 107 18.17 11.75 2.81
N TRP A 108 18.09 11.21 4.03
CA TRP A 108 19.20 11.19 4.98
C TRP A 108 20.38 10.36 4.47
N ALA A 109 20.11 9.20 3.84
CA ALA A 109 21.14 8.38 3.23
C ALA A 109 21.88 9.16 2.13
N ARG A 110 21.14 9.82 1.24
CA ARG A 110 21.67 10.56 0.08
C ARG A 110 22.39 11.85 0.47
N ALA A 111 21.81 12.66 1.36
CA ALA A 111 22.26 14.01 1.66
C ALA A 111 23.28 14.07 2.81
N HIS A 112 23.27 13.09 3.72
CA HIS A 112 24.12 13.10 4.92
C HIS A 112 25.02 11.87 5.01
N SER A 113 24.46 10.67 4.97
CA SER A 113 25.23 9.44 5.29
C SER A 113 26.30 9.15 4.23
N VAL A 114 25.94 9.13 2.94
CA VAL A 114 26.88 8.87 1.85
C VAL A 114 27.96 9.96 1.77
N PRO A 115 27.64 11.26 1.81
CA PRO A 115 28.65 12.32 1.86
C PRO A 115 29.59 12.22 3.07
N ALA A 116 29.06 11.91 4.26
CA ALA A 116 29.87 11.77 5.46
C ALA A 116 30.87 10.60 5.34
N LEU A 117 30.46 9.47 4.77
CA LEU A 117 31.36 8.33 4.55
C LEU A 117 32.51 8.64 3.58
N GLY A 118 32.32 9.56 2.65
CA GLY A 118 33.37 10.03 1.73
C GLY A 118 34.15 11.25 2.20
N SER A 119 33.95 11.71 3.44
CA SER A 119 34.70 12.85 3.99
C SER A 119 36.15 12.47 4.30
N LEU A 120 37.01 13.50 4.39
CA LEU A 120 38.42 13.33 4.78
C LEU A 120 38.57 12.65 6.15
N ASP A 121 37.65 12.93 7.08
CA ASP A 121 37.66 12.35 8.42
C ASP A 121 37.47 10.82 8.39
N ASN A 122 36.75 10.31 7.38
CA ASN A 122 36.48 8.89 7.20
C ASN A 122 37.41 8.20 6.20
N ALA A 123 38.37 8.93 5.60
CA ALA A 123 39.25 8.40 4.57
C ALA A 123 40.17 7.26 5.08
N ILE A 124 40.47 7.25 6.38
CA ILE A 124 41.25 6.18 7.03
C ILE A 124 40.40 4.90 7.17
N LEU A 125 39.12 5.05 7.51
CA LEU A 125 38.20 3.92 7.71
C LEU A 125 37.73 3.33 6.38
N TRP A 126 37.49 4.19 5.38
CA TRP A 126 36.94 3.81 4.08
C TRP A 126 37.81 4.32 2.92
N PRO A 127 39.05 3.81 2.80
CA PRO A 127 39.98 4.28 1.77
C PRO A 127 39.41 4.05 0.37
N GLY A 128 39.38 5.12 -0.44
CA GLY A 128 38.90 5.08 -1.81
C GLY A 128 37.38 5.04 -1.98
N PHE A 129 36.60 5.20 -0.90
CA PHE A 129 35.15 5.33 -1.01
C PHE A 129 34.77 6.61 -1.77
N LYS A 130 33.94 6.45 -2.80
CA LYS A 130 33.40 7.56 -3.59
C LYS A 130 31.98 7.83 -3.14
N ALA A 131 31.75 8.98 -2.52
CA ALA A 131 30.42 9.43 -2.09
C ALA A 131 29.57 9.90 -3.29
N VAL A 132 29.26 8.98 -4.19
CA VAL A 132 28.44 9.22 -5.36
C VAL A 132 27.18 8.39 -5.22
N TRP A 133 26.03 9.07 -5.28
CA TRP A 133 24.74 8.39 -5.23
C TRP A 133 24.50 7.63 -6.54
N PRO A 134 24.08 6.35 -6.52
CA PRO A 134 24.10 5.50 -7.72
C PRO A 134 23.24 6.00 -8.89
N SER A 135 22.20 6.81 -8.64
CA SER A 135 21.40 7.41 -9.73
C SER A 135 22.18 8.45 -10.56
N LEU A 136 23.30 8.96 -10.05
CA LEU A 136 24.11 9.98 -10.73
C LEU A 136 25.16 9.37 -11.68
N ALA A 137 25.54 8.11 -11.49
CA ALA A 137 26.53 7.43 -12.32
C ALA A 137 26.35 5.91 -12.30
N ALA A 138 26.11 5.32 -13.49
CA ALA A 138 25.94 3.88 -13.64
C ALA A 138 27.22 3.11 -13.25
N GLY A 139 27.04 1.93 -12.65
CA GLY A 139 28.15 1.09 -12.18
C GLY A 139 28.86 1.60 -10.92
N VAL A 140 28.40 2.72 -10.35
CA VAL A 140 28.88 3.20 -9.06
C VAL A 140 28.05 2.58 -7.94
N THR A 141 28.73 2.00 -6.96
CA THR A 141 28.10 1.61 -5.71
C THR A 141 28.38 2.67 -4.65
N ALA A 142 27.34 3.12 -3.95
CA ALA A 142 27.49 3.86 -2.69
C ALA A 142 27.79 2.86 -1.55
N SER A 143 28.78 1.97 -1.78
CA SER A 143 29.21 0.96 -0.82
C SER A 143 30.70 1.10 -0.50
N PRO A 144 31.08 1.06 0.79
CA PRO A 144 32.49 1.07 1.16
C PRO A 144 33.24 -0.17 0.67
N ALA A 145 34.50 0.02 0.31
CA ALA A 145 35.47 -1.05 0.00
C ALA A 145 35.02 -2.08 -1.06
N GLY A 146 34.12 -1.71 -1.99
CA GLY A 146 33.63 -2.64 -3.02
C GLY A 146 32.85 -3.84 -2.47
N THR A 147 32.30 -3.70 -1.26
CA THR A 147 31.51 -4.75 -0.58
C THR A 147 30.25 -5.14 -1.34
N VAL A 148 29.76 -4.24 -2.20
CA VAL A 148 28.59 -4.47 -3.06
C VAL A 148 29.04 -4.46 -4.52
N GLU A 149 28.63 -5.49 -5.25
CA GLU A 149 28.83 -5.60 -6.70
C GLU A 149 28.21 -4.40 -7.44
N ALA A 150 28.85 -3.99 -8.54
CA ALA A 150 28.32 -2.94 -9.38
C ALA A 150 26.92 -3.30 -9.92
N PHE A 151 26.05 -2.29 -9.96
CA PHE A 151 24.70 -2.39 -10.48
C PHE A 151 24.35 -1.14 -11.28
N THR A 152 23.28 -1.23 -12.06
CA THR A 152 22.69 -0.11 -12.78
C THR A 152 21.37 0.27 -12.12
N THR A 153 21.10 1.56 -11.97
CA THR A 153 19.83 2.02 -11.39
C THR A 153 18.69 1.88 -12.38
N MET A 154 17.47 1.63 -11.87
CA MET A 154 16.27 1.72 -12.70
C MET A 154 16.00 3.19 -13.04
N GLY A 155 16.11 3.54 -14.32
CA GLY A 155 15.77 4.87 -14.81
C GLY A 155 14.25 5.08 -14.86
N PRO A 156 13.78 6.33 -15.03
CA PRO A 156 12.35 6.64 -15.04
C PRO A 156 11.63 6.10 -16.28
N TRP A 157 12.35 5.70 -17.33
CA TRP A 157 11.78 5.29 -18.62
C TRP A 157 12.35 3.92 -19.08
N PRO A 158 11.55 2.98 -19.61
CA PRO A 158 10.13 3.10 -19.92
C PRO A 158 9.16 2.71 -18.78
N LEU A 159 9.55 1.79 -17.91
CA LEU A 159 8.59 1.11 -17.03
C LEU A 159 7.96 2.05 -15.98
N PRO A 160 8.72 2.87 -15.24
CA PRO A 160 8.12 3.71 -14.21
C PRO A 160 7.15 4.76 -14.75
N THR A 161 7.42 5.40 -15.89
CA THR A 161 6.43 6.34 -16.49
C THR A 161 5.19 5.62 -17.02
N ILE A 162 5.29 4.39 -17.55
CA ILE A 162 4.09 3.59 -17.90
C ILE A 162 3.24 3.40 -16.65
N ASN A 163 3.87 2.99 -15.54
CA ASN A 163 3.19 2.83 -14.25
C ASN A 163 2.57 4.13 -13.73
N THR A 164 3.26 5.26 -13.88
CA THR A 164 2.71 6.59 -13.59
C THR A 164 1.47 6.89 -14.44
N ALA A 165 1.52 6.63 -15.74
CA ALA A 165 0.39 6.84 -16.63
C ALA A 165 -0.80 5.93 -16.25
N LEU A 166 -0.55 4.67 -15.91
CA LEU A 166 -1.57 3.71 -15.47
C LEU A 166 -2.28 4.19 -14.20
N LEU A 167 -1.54 4.60 -13.17
CA LEU A 167 -2.12 5.08 -11.91
C LEU A 167 -2.89 6.39 -12.10
N LEU A 168 -2.31 7.40 -12.77
CA LEU A 168 -3.02 8.66 -13.02
C LEU A 168 -4.30 8.45 -13.86
N THR A 169 -4.25 7.58 -14.87
CA THR A 169 -5.44 7.21 -15.66
C THR A 169 -6.46 6.51 -14.77
N SER A 170 -6.02 5.63 -13.87
CA SER A 170 -6.90 4.94 -12.93
C SER A 170 -7.61 5.92 -11.99
N GLY A 171 -6.91 6.95 -11.48
CA GLY A 171 -7.51 8.01 -10.66
C GLY A 171 -8.56 8.84 -11.41
N VAL A 172 -8.35 9.09 -12.70
CA VAL A 172 -9.36 9.73 -13.57
C VAL A 172 -10.58 8.83 -13.74
N THR A 173 -10.38 7.54 -14.04
CA THR A 173 -11.51 6.60 -14.17
C THR A 173 -12.33 6.48 -12.88
N LEU A 174 -11.66 6.46 -11.73
CA LEU A 174 -12.31 6.41 -10.42
C LEU A 174 -13.13 7.68 -10.14
N THR A 175 -12.57 8.85 -10.45
CA THR A 175 -13.29 10.13 -10.34
C THR A 175 -14.55 10.15 -11.21
N ILE A 176 -14.47 9.65 -12.44
CA ILE A 176 -15.64 9.53 -13.33
C ILE A 176 -16.67 8.56 -12.74
N ALA A 177 -16.24 7.42 -12.18
CA ALA A 177 -17.12 6.47 -11.51
C ALA A 177 -17.87 7.12 -10.33
N HIS A 178 -17.16 7.92 -9.54
CA HIS A 178 -17.74 8.63 -8.40
C HIS A 178 -18.82 9.63 -8.83
N HIS A 179 -18.52 10.49 -9.81
CA HIS A 179 -19.52 11.43 -10.33
C HIS A 179 -20.73 10.71 -10.95
N ALA A 180 -20.52 9.59 -11.63
CA ALA A 180 -21.61 8.77 -12.13
C ALA A 180 -22.49 8.20 -11.00
N LEU A 181 -21.90 7.85 -9.85
CA LEU A 181 -22.63 7.34 -8.70
C LEU A 181 -23.52 8.42 -8.06
N LEU A 182 -23.00 9.64 -7.95
CA LEU A 182 -23.74 10.79 -7.40
C LEU A 182 -24.98 11.16 -8.22
N VAL A 183 -24.96 10.93 -9.54
CA VAL A 183 -26.14 11.11 -10.41
C VAL A 183 -26.96 9.82 -10.59
N ASN A 184 -26.76 8.82 -9.74
CA ASN A 184 -27.42 7.51 -9.76
C ASN A 184 -27.24 6.70 -11.08
N ASN A 185 -26.21 6.99 -11.88
CA ASN A 185 -25.89 6.21 -13.08
C ASN A 185 -25.02 4.99 -12.74
N ARG A 186 -25.66 3.96 -12.16
CA ARG A 186 -24.98 2.75 -11.66
C ARG A 186 -24.22 1.98 -12.75
N SER A 187 -24.78 1.86 -13.96
CA SER A 187 -24.11 1.14 -15.06
C SER A 187 -22.77 1.79 -15.42
N ARG A 188 -22.75 3.12 -15.55
CA ARG A 188 -21.53 3.87 -15.81
C ARG A 188 -20.54 3.79 -14.65
N THR A 189 -21.00 3.89 -13.39
CA THR A 189 -20.14 3.70 -12.22
C THR A 189 -19.45 2.34 -12.25
N ILE A 190 -20.19 1.24 -12.46
CA ILE A 190 -19.62 -0.11 -12.48
C ILE A 190 -18.61 -0.26 -13.62
N GLY A 191 -18.91 0.26 -14.82
CA GLY A 191 -18.00 0.20 -15.97
C GLY A 191 -16.65 0.88 -15.69
N PHE A 192 -16.69 2.10 -15.15
CA PHE A 192 -15.45 2.82 -14.82
C PHE A 192 -14.72 2.22 -13.61
N MET A 193 -15.43 1.68 -12.63
CA MET A 193 -14.79 0.96 -11.51
C MET A 193 -14.01 -0.28 -11.98
N TRP A 194 -14.56 -1.06 -12.91
CA TRP A 194 -13.81 -2.17 -13.52
C TRP A 194 -12.59 -1.70 -14.28
N ALA A 195 -12.69 -0.58 -15.01
CA ALA A 195 -11.52 0.02 -15.67
C ALA A 195 -10.42 0.39 -14.65
N THR A 196 -10.78 1.01 -13.52
CA THR A 196 -9.83 1.33 -12.44
C THR A 196 -9.16 0.07 -11.88
N VAL A 197 -9.93 -0.98 -11.57
CA VAL A 197 -9.41 -2.25 -11.06
C VAL A 197 -8.45 -2.90 -12.05
N LEU A 198 -8.82 -2.94 -13.34
CA LEU A 198 -7.97 -3.51 -14.39
C LEU A 198 -6.65 -2.74 -14.55
N LEU A 199 -6.69 -1.40 -14.51
CA LEU A 199 -5.49 -0.57 -14.55
C LEU A 199 -4.57 -0.85 -13.34
N GLY A 200 -5.14 -1.01 -12.15
CA GLY A 200 -4.39 -1.41 -10.95
C GLY A 200 -3.76 -2.79 -11.06
N ILE A 201 -4.46 -3.76 -11.66
CA ILE A 201 -3.90 -5.11 -11.94
C ILE A 201 -2.72 -5.01 -12.92
N VAL A 202 -2.88 -4.25 -14.00
CA VAL A 202 -1.81 -4.05 -14.98
C VAL A 202 -0.59 -3.38 -14.35
N PHE A 203 -0.78 -2.36 -13.50
CA PHE A 203 0.29 -1.73 -12.74
C PHE A 203 1.10 -2.76 -11.93
N LEU A 204 0.42 -3.66 -11.20
CA LEU A 204 1.09 -4.68 -10.38
C LEU A 204 1.91 -5.66 -11.22
N PHE A 205 1.43 -6.03 -12.41
CA PHE A 205 2.20 -6.88 -13.33
C PHE A 205 3.42 -6.16 -13.90
N VAL A 206 3.28 -4.89 -14.31
CA VAL A 206 4.40 -4.09 -14.79
C VAL A 206 5.43 -3.88 -13.66
N GLN A 207 5.00 -3.64 -12.42
CA GLN A 207 5.89 -3.55 -11.27
C GLN A 207 6.63 -4.88 -11.00
N GLY A 208 5.93 -6.01 -11.11
CA GLY A 208 6.56 -7.33 -11.00
C GLY A 208 7.61 -7.58 -12.09
N TYR A 209 7.33 -7.15 -13.32
CA TYR A 209 8.30 -7.19 -14.41
C TYR A 209 9.51 -6.28 -14.16
N GLU A 210 9.27 -5.06 -13.66
CA GLU A 210 10.33 -4.13 -13.27
C GLU A 210 11.27 -4.74 -12.24
N TYR A 211 10.74 -5.42 -11.22
CA TYR A 211 11.55 -6.13 -10.24
C TYR A 211 12.33 -7.28 -10.84
N HIS A 212 11.72 -8.06 -11.74
CA HIS A 212 12.45 -9.12 -12.43
C HIS A 212 13.64 -8.55 -13.22
N HIS A 213 13.40 -7.52 -14.04
CA HIS A 213 14.41 -6.83 -14.83
C HIS A 213 15.52 -6.23 -13.95
N ALA A 214 15.16 -5.59 -12.84
CA ALA A 214 16.11 -5.05 -11.87
C ALA A 214 17.06 -6.13 -11.32
N TYR A 215 16.51 -7.29 -10.94
CA TYR A 215 17.30 -8.40 -10.41
C TYR A 215 18.14 -9.11 -11.48
N SER A 216 17.59 -9.36 -12.67
CA SER A 216 18.22 -10.20 -13.70
C SER A 216 19.20 -9.46 -14.59
N GLU A 217 18.90 -8.21 -14.96
CA GLU A 217 19.65 -7.47 -15.97
C GLU A 217 20.47 -6.32 -15.37
N LEU A 218 19.95 -5.67 -14.32
CA LEU A 218 20.61 -4.51 -13.72
C LEU A 218 21.49 -4.83 -12.51
N ASN A 219 21.45 -6.07 -12.01
CA ASN A 219 22.06 -6.49 -10.74
C ASN A 219 21.61 -5.62 -9.54
N LEU A 220 20.44 -4.98 -9.64
CA LEU A 220 19.84 -4.17 -8.57
C LEU A 220 18.98 -5.09 -7.69
N LYS A 221 19.48 -5.35 -6.48
CA LYS A 221 18.92 -6.30 -5.51
C LYS A 221 18.68 -5.60 -4.17
N LEU A 222 17.94 -6.25 -3.28
CA LEU A 222 17.81 -5.80 -1.88
C LEU A 222 19.18 -5.68 -1.17
N THR A 223 20.17 -6.45 -1.61
CA THR A 223 21.54 -6.45 -1.10
C THR A 223 22.46 -5.43 -1.79
N SER A 224 21.94 -4.62 -2.72
CA SER A 224 22.73 -3.62 -3.46
C SER A 224 22.98 -2.34 -2.63
N GLY A 225 23.40 -2.52 -1.37
CA GLY A 225 23.67 -1.45 -0.42
C GLY A 225 22.44 -0.63 -0.04
N VAL A 226 22.68 0.59 0.44
CA VAL A 226 21.62 1.49 0.92
C VAL A 226 20.64 1.92 -0.19
N TYR A 227 21.12 2.05 -1.43
CA TYR A 227 20.24 2.38 -2.56
C TYR A 227 19.28 1.22 -2.86
N GLY A 228 19.77 0.00 -3.05
CA GLY A 228 18.93 -1.16 -3.34
C GLY A 228 17.93 -1.45 -2.23
N SER A 229 18.35 -1.41 -0.96
CA SER A 229 17.46 -1.63 0.17
C SER A 229 16.36 -0.56 0.26
N THR A 230 16.71 0.73 0.16
CA THR A 230 15.70 1.80 0.21
C THR A 230 14.78 1.79 -1.01
N PHE A 231 15.31 1.51 -2.21
CA PHE A 231 14.53 1.35 -3.44
C PHE A 231 13.43 0.30 -3.26
N PHE A 232 13.78 -0.96 -2.95
CA PHE A 232 12.80 -2.04 -2.84
C PHE A 232 11.89 -1.92 -1.63
N MET A 233 12.33 -1.31 -0.53
CA MET A 233 11.46 -1.08 0.61
C MET A 233 10.39 -0.03 0.29
N LEU A 234 10.78 1.10 -0.33
CA LEU A 234 9.86 2.16 -0.74
C LEU A 234 8.87 1.69 -1.82
N THR A 235 9.38 1.13 -2.92
CA THR A 235 8.53 0.66 -4.03
C THR A 235 7.76 -0.60 -3.65
N GLY A 236 8.33 -1.48 -2.83
CA GLY A 236 7.68 -2.70 -2.35
C GLY A 236 6.50 -2.42 -1.43
N PHE A 237 6.67 -1.55 -0.43
CA PHE A 237 5.55 -1.15 0.41
C PHE A 237 4.49 -0.41 -0.39
N HIS A 238 4.86 0.45 -1.32
CA HIS A 238 3.88 1.09 -2.20
C HIS A 238 3.11 0.07 -3.05
N GLY A 239 3.80 -0.88 -3.68
CA GLY A 239 3.15 -1.97 -4.42
C GLY A 239 2.19 -2.79 -3.57
N PHE A 240 2.53 -3.03 -2.29
CA PHE A 240 1.61 -3.65 -1.34
C PHE A 240 0.37 -2.78 -1.09
N HIS A 241 0.52 -1.46 -0.92
CA HIS A 241 -0.60 -0.54 -0.77
C HIS A 241 -1.47 -0.47 -2.03
N VAL A 242 -0.87 -0.49 -3.22
CA VAL A 242 -1.61 -0.59 -4.49
C VAL A 242 -2.42 -1.89 -4.54
N LEU A 243 -1.84 -3.03 -4.13
CA LEU A 243 -2.56 -4.30 -4.06
C LEU A 243 -3.76 -4.22 -3.10
N VAL A 244 -3.55 -3.71 -1.88
CA VAL A 244 -4.63 -3.54 -0.90
C VAL A 244 -5.72 -2.61 -1.42
N GLY A 245 -5.34 -1.46 -1.98
CA GLY A 245 -6.28 -0.49 -2.57
C GLY A 245 -7.06 -1.09 -3.74
N MET A 246 -6.41 -1.90 -4.57
CA MET A 246 -7.03 -2.55 -5.72
C MET A 246 -8.05 -3.60 -5.24
N LEU A 247 -7.70 -4.39 -4.21
CA LEU A 247 -8.64 -5.32 -3.59
C LEU A 247 -9.83 -4.59 -2.96
N MET A 248 -9.61 -3.46 -2.27
CA MET A 248 -10.69 -2.62 -1.75
C MET A 248 -11.63 -2.17 -2.88
N LEU A 249 -11.08 -1.61 -3.97
CA LEU A 249 -11.87 -1.19 -5.13
C LEU A 249 -12.60 -2.36 -5.80
N LEU A 250 -11.97 -3.53 -5.91
CA LEU A 250 -12.59 -4.74 -6.42
C LEU A 250 -13.82 -5.12 -5.56
N PHE A 251 -13.67 -5.20 -4.24
CA PHE A 251 -14.80 -5.53 -3.36
C PHE A 251 -15.90 -4.46 -3.36
N ILE A 252 -15.55 -3.18 -3.46
CA ILE A 252 -16.52 -2.10 -3.66
C ILE A 252 -17.25 -2.25 -5.00
N THR A 253 -16.55 -2.63 -6.07
CA THR A 253 -17.14 -2.89 -7.39
C THR A 253 -18.16 -4.04 -7.32
N LEU A 254 -17.81 -5.14 -6.66
CA LEU A 254 -18.73 -6.27 -6.43
C LEU A 254 -19.94 -5.87 -5.58
N ARG A 255 -19.76 -5.00 -4.58
CA ARG A 255 -20.86 -4.45 -3.78
C ARG A 255 -21.74 -3.48 -4.57
N LEU A 256 -21.18 -2.68 -5.48
CA LEU A 256 -21.94 -1.83 -6.40
C LEU A 256 -22.84 -2.66 -7.32
N GLN A 257 -22.34 -3.79 -7.83
CA GLN A 257 -23.13 -4.73 -8.65
C GLN A 257 -24.30 -5.34 -7.88
N LYS A 258 -24.11 -5.67 -6.59
CA LYS A 258 -25.17 -6.14 -5.68
C LYS A 258 -26.11 -5.04 -5.22
N GLY A 259 -25.81 -3.79 -5.55
CA GLY A 259 -26.64 -2.65 -5.29
C GLY A 259 -26.58 -2.07 -3.88
N HIS A 260 -25.51 -2.35 -3.13
CA HIS A 260 -25.34 -1.95 -1.73
C HIS A 260 -25.08 -0.45 -1.49
N PHE A 261 -25.04 0.37 -2.55
CA PHE A 261 -24.72 1.80 -2.47
C PHE A 261 -25.74 2.65 -3.22
N SER A 262 -26.08 3.82 -2.68
CA SER A 262 -26.90 4.85 -3.32
C SER A 262 -26.12 6.16 -3.47
N ALA A 263 -26.66 7.11 -4.25
CA ALA A 263 -26.07 8.45 -4.37
C ALA A 263 -25.88 9.17 -3.03
N ASP A 264 -26.71 8.87 -2.02
CA ASP A 264 -26.61 9.53 -0.70
C ASP A 264 -25.83 8.69 0.33
N ASN A 265 -25.76 7.36 0.14
CA ASN A 265 -25.14 6.44 1.10
C ASN A 265 -24.13 5.53 0.40
N HIS A 266 -22.88 5.98 0.35
CA HIS A 266 -21.80 5.28 -0.34
C HIS A 266 -20.41 5.49 0.30
N PHE A 267 -20.33 5.67 1.62
CA PHE A 267 -19.06 5.87 2.31
C PHE A 267 -18.00 4.80 2.00
N GLY A 268 -18.38 3.52 1.90
CA GLY A 268 -17.42 2.46 1.56
C GLY A 268 -16.72 2.71 0.21
N PHE A 269 -17.43 3.30 -0.75
CA PHE A 269 -16.85 3.73 -2.03
C PHE A 269 -15.91 4.93 -1.82
N GLU A 270 -16.37 5.98 -1.13
CA GLU A 270 -15.54 7.17 -0.89
C GLU A 270 -14.26 6.86 -0.12
N GLY A 271 -14.35 6.02 0.92
CA GLY A 271 -13.18 5.59 1.68
C GLY A 271 -12.16 4.87 0.80
N ALA A 272 -12.60 3.95 -0.05
CA ALA A 272 -11.71 3.28 -1.01
C ALA A 272 -11.15 4.24 -2.05
N ALA A 273 -11.93 5.23 -2.51
CA ALA A 273 -11.46 6.25 -3.44
C ALA A 273 -10.42 7.18 -2.82
N TRP A 274 -10.61 7.60 -1.56
CA TRP A 274 -9.63 8.39 -0.82
C TRP A 274 -8.32 7.63 -0.64
N TYR A 275 -8.39 6.34 -0.31
CA TYR A 275 -7.21 5.49 -0.21
C TYR A 275 -6.48 5.37 -1.56
N TRP A 276 -7.21 5.14 -2.65
CA TRP A 276 -6.61 5.01 -3.98
C TRP A 276 -5.88 6.29 -4.41
N HIS A 277 -6.49 7.46 -4.22
CA HIS A 277 -5.82 8.74 -4.50
C HIS A 277 -4.62 9.00 -3.59
N PHE A 278 -4.65 8.55 -2.33
CA PHE A 278 -3.48 8.57 -1.46
C PHE A 278 -2.33 7.75 -2.07
N VAL A 279 -2.62 6.53 -2.55
CA VAL A 279 -1.63 5.66 -3.19
C VAL A 279 -1.07 6.29 -4.47
N ASP A 280 -1.90 6.97 -5.28
CA ASP A 280 -1.46 7.73 -6.46
C ASP A 280 -0.46 8.84 -6.08
N VAL A 281 -0.75 9.61 -5.02
CA VAL A 281 0.11 10.72 -4.57
C VAL A 281 1.46 10.21 -4.06
N VAL A 282 1.46 9.12 -3.28
CA VAL A 282 2.71 8.49 -2.83
C VAL A 282 3.55 8.01 -4.03
N TRP A 283 2.90 7.44 -5.06
CA TRP A 283 3.59 7.03 -6.29
C TRP A 283 4.30 8.20 -6.97
N LEU A 284 3.65 9.37 -7.09
CA LEU A 284 4.31 10.54 -7.68
C LEU A 284 5.55 10.97 -6.90
N GLY A 285 5.49 10.89 -5.57
CA GLY A 285 6.65 11.10 -4.69
C GLY A 285 7.77 10.11 -4.98
N LEU A 286 7.45 8.81 -5.10
CA LEU A 286 8.42 7.77 -5.48
C LEU A 286 9.01 8.01 -6.86
N TYR A 287 8.15 8.26 -7.86
CA TYR A 287 8.54 8.50 -9.24
C TYR A 287 9.60 9.60 -9.32
N ILE A 288 9.39 10.73 -8.62
CA ILE A 288 10.35 11.83 -8.60
C ILE A 288 11.60 11.49 -7.76
N LEU A 289 11.43 11.08 -6.50
CA LEU A 289 12.54 10.99 -5.54
C LEU A 289 13.45 9.78 -5.73
N VAL A 290 12.93 8.70 -6.30
CA VAL A 290 13.63 7.42 -6.47
C VAL A 290 14.14 7.23 -7.89
N TYR A 291 13.34 7.58 -8.90
CA TYR A 291 13.68 7.31 -10.30
C TYR A 291 14.33 8.49 -11.01
N TRP A 292 14.00 9.75 -10.66
CA TRP A 292 14.59 10.94 -11.30
C TRP A 292 15.78 11.52 -10.55
N LEU A 293 15.74 11.50 -9.21
CA LEU A 293 16.78 12.06 -8.34
C LEU A 293 17.65 10.95 -7.76
#